data_AF-A0A3M1LZ87-F1
#
_entry.id   AF-A0A3M1LZ87-F1
#
_cell.length_a   1.000
_cell.length_b   1.000
_cell.length_c   1.000
_cell.angle_alpha   90.00
_cell.angle_beta   90.00
_cell.angle_gamma   90.00
#
_symmetry.space_group_name_H-M   'P 1'
#
loop_
_entity.id
_entity.type
_entity.pdbx_description
1 polymer ?
#
loop_
_entity_poly.entity_id
_entity_poly.type
_entity_poly.pdbx_seq_one_letter_code
_entity_poly.pdbx_strand_id
1 'polypeptide(L)' 'IFEQMSQEHIDYMLSKIPRNRFLEVGEAAAMITWLAGPENSFATGAVFDLSGGRATY' A
#
# COMPACT_ATOMS: atom_id res chain seq x y z
N ILE A 1 -14.18 -6.29 4.51
CA ILE A 1 -14.24 -4.83 4.22
C ILE A 1 -15.02 -4.57 2.94
N PHE A 2 -14.68 -5.22 1.82
CA PHE A 2 -15.31 -4.96 0.51
C PHE A 2 -16.78 -5.39 0.39
N GLU A 3 -17.28 -6.30 1.23
CA GLU A 3 -18.68 -6.77 1.21
C GLU A 3 -19.71 -5.68 1.54
N GLN A 4 -19.25 -4.56 2.11
CA GLN A 4 -20.10 -3.41 2.47
C GLN A 4 -20.07 -2.30 1.41
N MET A 5 -19.35 -2.49 0.31
CA MET A 5 -19.11 -1.47 -0.72
C MET A 5 -19.84 -1.85 -2.01
N SER A 6 -20.43 -0.87 -2.71
CA SER A 6 -20.96 -1.12 -4.05
C SER A 6 -19.83 -1.42 -5.04
N GLN A 7 -20.12 -2.21 -6.07
CA GLN A 7 -19.14 -2.52 -7.11
C GLN A 7 -18.61 -1.25 -7.81
N GLU A 8 -19.48 -0.28 -8.07
CA GLU A 8 -19.10 1.02 -8.65
C GLU A 8 -18.08 1.77 -7.79
N HIS A 9 -18.21 1.67 -6.46
CA HIS A 9 -17.27 2.30 -5.55
C HIS A 9 -15.92 1.56 -5.52
N ILE A 10 -15.94 0.23 -5.62
CA ILE A 10 -14.73 -0.59 -5.78
C ILE A 10 -13.99 -0.21 -7.08
N ASP A 11 -14.71 -0.17 -8.20
CA ASP A 11 -14.15 0.17 -9.51
C ASP A 11 -13.59 1.59 -9.53
N TYR A 12 -14.29 2.54 -8.92
CA TYR A 12 -13.81 3.91 -8.73
C TYR A 12 -12.48 3.93 -7.97
N MET A 13 -12.36 3.21 -6.85
CA MET A 13 -11.10 3.16 -6.09
C MET A 13 -9.97 2.52 -6.90
N LEU A 14 -10.24 1.40 -7.60
CA LEU A 14 -9.25 0.74 -8.44
C LEU A 14 -8.76 1.64 -9.58
N SER A 15 -9.65 2.46 -10.17
CA SER A 15 -9.27 3.45 -11.19
C SER A 15 -8.24 4.48 -10.71
N LYS A 16 -8.11 4.67 -9.39
CA LYS A 16 -7.14 5.58 -8.77
C LYS A 16 -5.82 4.90 -8.41
N ILE A 17 -5.73 3.58 -8.50
CA ILE A 17 -4.54 2.81 -8.14
C ILE A 17 -3.89 2.30 -9.44
N PRO A 18 -2.74 2.85 -9.87
CA PRO A 18 -2.05 2.39 -11.08
C PRO A 18 -1.74 0.88 -11.11
N ARG A 19 -1.52 0.26 -9.95
CA ARG A 19 -1.31 -1.19 -9.84
C ARG A 19 -2.60 -2.02 -10.04
N ASN A 20 -3.76 -1.37 -10.17
CA ASN A 20 -5.08 -1.95 -10.42
C ASN A 20 -5.46 -3.11 -9.48
N ARG A 21 -5.05 -3.00 -8.22
CA ARG A 21 -5.45 -3.89 -7.14
C ARG A 21 -5.27 -3.22 -5.78
N PHE A 22 -5.96 -3.73 -4.77
CA PHE A 22 -5.70 -3.34 -3.39
C PHE A 22 -4.38 -3.95 -2.90
N LEU A 23 -3.73 -3.23 -1.98
CA LEU A 23 -2.60 -3.73 -1.23
C LEU A 23 -3.05 -4.90 -0.35
N GLU A 24 -2.27 -5.97 -0.31
CA GLU A 24 -2.50 -7.06 0.62
C GLU A 24 -1.84 -6.77 1.97
N VAL A 25 -2.48 -7.21 3.06
CA VAL A 25 -1.94 -7.01 4.43
C VAL A 25 -0.54 -7.62 4.56
N GLY A 26 -0.28 -8.75 3.89
CA GLY A 26 1.04 -9.39 3.88
C GLY A 26 2.13 -8.53 3.24
N GLU A 27 1.79 -7.74 2.21
CA GLU A 27 2.74 -6.84 1.56
C GLU A 27 3.11 -5.67 2.46
N ALA A 28 2.11 -5.10 3.15
CA ALA A 28 2.35 -4.07 4.15
C ALA A 28 3.21 -4.60 5.31
N ALA A 29 2.87 -5.79 5.82
CA ALA A 29 3.62 -6.44 6.89
C ALA A 29 5.09 -6.71 6.49
N ALA A 30 5.32 -7.23 5.28
CA ALA A 30 6.66 -7.50 4.77
C ALA A 30 7.53 -6.23 4.70
N MET A 31 6.97 -5.11 4.19
CA MET A 31 7.67 -3.82 4.19
C MET A 31 8.01 -3.36 5.62
N ILE A 32 7.05 -3.45 6.55
CA ILE A 32 7.26 -3.07 7.96
C ILE A 32 8.36 -3.92 8.60
N THR A 33 8.32 -5.24 8.38
CA THR A 33 9.33 -6.16 8.91
C THR A 33 10.73 -5.81 8.39
N TRP A 34 10.85 -5.52 7.09
CA TRP A 34 12.12 -5.10 6.51
C TRP A 34 12.62 -3.77 7.10
N LEU A 35 11.72 -2.78 7.24
CA LEU A 35 12.05 -1.48 7.80
C LEU A 35 12.55 -1.57 9.25
N ALA A 36 11.98 -2.49 10.03
CA ALA A 36 12.36 -2.75 11.43
C ALA A 36 13.53 -3.74 11.56
N GLY A 37 13.98 -4.34 10.46
CA GLY A 37 15.00 -5.38 10.43
C GLY A 37 16.44 -4.84 10.45
N PRO A 38 17.42 -5.69 10.81
CA PRO A 38 18.84 -5.32 10.83
C PRO A 38 19.37 -4.89 9.45
N GLU A 39 18.75 -5.36 8.37
CA GLU A 39 19.07 -5.01 7.00
C GLU A 39 18.82 -3.54 6.65
N ASN A 40 17.99 -2.83 7.44
CA ASN A 40 17.72 -1.40 7.31
C ASN A 40 18.31 -0.57 8.48
N SER A 41 19.41 -1.04 9.08
CA SER A 41 19.96 -0.51 10.35
C SER A 41 20.54 0.92 10.32
N PHE A 42 20.72 1.53 9.15
CA PHE A 42 21.39 2.84 9.02
C PHE A 42 20.54 3.91 8.33
N ALA A 43 19.31 3.58 7.93
CA ALA A 43 18.40 4.54 7.33
C ALA A 43 17.42 5.10 8.38
N THR A 44 17.09 6.40 8.28
CA THR A 44 16.09 7.05 9.12
C THR A 44 15.42 8.22 8.38
N GLY A 45 14.22 8.61 8.81
CA GLY A 45 13.48 9.76 8.27
C GLY A 45 12.87 9.57 6.88
N ALA A 46 12.97 8.37 6.29
CA ALA A 46 12.38 8.07 4.98
C ALA A 46 10.89 7.70 5.09
N VAL A 47 10.13 8.02 4.04
CA VAL A 47 8.72 7.62 3.87
C VAL A 47 8.63 6.62 2.74
N PHE A 48 8.00 5.48 2.99
CA PHE A 48 7.73 4.44 1.99
C PHE A 48 6.24 4.44 1.67
N ASP A 49 5.90 4.83 0.44
CA ASP A 49 4.51 4.85 -0.01
C ASP A 49 4.06 3.47 -0.51
N LEU A 50 2.96 3.00 0.06
CA LEU A 50 2.32 1.74 -0.30
C LEU A 50 0.97 1.98 -1.00
N SER A 51 0.83 3.09 -1.71
CA SER A 51 -0.44 3.47 -2.34
C SER A 51 -0.72 2.74 -3.66
N GLY A 52 0.21 1.89 -4.12
CA GLY A 52 0.13 1.26 -5.44
C GLY A 52 0.22 2.28 -6.57
N GLY A 53 0.89 3.42 -6.33
CA GLY A 53 1.06 4.54 -7.28
C GLY A 53 -0.06 5.58 -7.26
N ARG A 54 -1.01 5.49 -6.33
CA ARG A 54 -2.13 6.44 -6.22
C ARG A 54 -1.69 7.82 -5.75
N ALA A 55 -0.65 7.91 -4.95
CA ALA A 55 -0.20 9.16 -4.38
C ALA A 55 0.38 10.11 -5.46
N THR A 56 0.13 11.41 -5.32
CA THR A 56 0.49 12.45 -6.31
C THR A 56 1.31 13.60 -5.70
N TYR A 57 1.95 13.35 -4.56
CA TYR A 57 2.80 14.33 -3.88
C TYR A 57 4.13 14.55 -4.61
#